data_AF-D2HLV6-F1
#
_entry.id   AF-D2HLV6-F1
#
_cell.length_a   1.000
_cell.length_b   1.000
_cell.length_c   1.000
_cell.angle_alpha   90.00
_cell.angle_beta   90.00
_cell.angle_gamma   90.00
#
_symmetry.space_group_name_H-M   'P 1'
#
loop_
_entity.id
_entity.type
_entity.pdbx_description
1 polymer ?
#
loop_
_entity_poly.entity_id
_entity_poly.type
_entity_poly.pdbx_seq_one_letter_code
_entity_poly.pdbx_strand_id
1 'polypeptide(L)'
;LAPTTKGSKKSHSAIEEVTPEYTMNIHNCIHRGFQEVCPMGKEIWKFGMKEMETPDIHIDTRLNTAVQAKGITNVPYCIQVALSRKHNKDEDSPNSIHWLPIYL
;
A
#
# COMPACT_ATOMS: atom_id res chain seq x y z
N LEU A 1 15.52 46.27 17.07
CA LEU A 1 15.80 44.87 17.45
C LEU A 1 15.27 43.98 16.35
N ALA A 2 16.13 43.43 15.50
CA ALA A 2 15.74 42.57 14.38
C ALA A 2 15.59 41.11 14.86
N PRO A 3 14.58 40.35 14.40
CA PRO A 3 14.49 38.94 14.74
C PRO A 3 15.57 38.16 13.98
N THR A 4 16.40 37.43 14.73
CA THR A 4 17.45 36.57 14.20
C THR A 4 16.82 35.31 13.60
N THR A 5 17.12 35.05 12.33
CA THR A 5 16.76 33.82 11.62
C THR A 5 17.46 32.63 12.27
N LYS A 6 16.70 31.84 13.05
CA LYS A 6 17.18 30.57 13.59
C LYS A 6 17.35 29.59 12.43
N GLY A 7 18.60 29.18 12.21
CA GLY A 7 19.00 28.24 11.17
C GLY A 7 18.13 26.99 11.15
N SER A 8 17.69 26.65 9.94
CA SER A 8 16.99 25.41 9.64
C SER A 8 17.85 24.22 10.04
N LYS A 9 17.39 23.45 11.03
CA LYS A 9 17.96 22.13 11.29
C LYS A 9 17.59 21.24 10.11
N LYS A 10 18.61 20.75 9.39
CA LYS A 10 18.47 19.63 8.46
C LYS A 10 18.03 18.40 9.24
N SER A 11 16.89 17.82 8.90
CA SER A 11 16.37 16.57 9.47
C SER A 11 15.27 16.07 8.53
N HIS A 12 15.27 14.91 7.89
CA HIS A 12 16.00 13.65 8.07
C HIS A 12 16.45 13.08 6.71
N SER A 13 17.51 12.28 6.78
CA SER A 13 18.05 11.26 5.87
C SER A 13 17.27 10.87 4.60
N ALA A 14 18.04 10.63 3.53
CA ALA A 14 17.62 9.83 2.38
C ALA A 14 16.77 8.65 2.86
N ILE A 15 15.51 8.63 2.43
CA ILE A 15 14.58 7.54 2.71
C ILE A 15 15.14 6.36 1.92
N GLU A 16 15.82 5.42 2.59
CA GLU A 16 16.08 4.12 1.97
C GLU A 16 14.73 3.56 1.54
N GLU A 17 14.59 3.25 0.25
CA GLU A 17 13.46 2.51 -0.29
C GLU A 17 13.55 1.07 0.25
N VAL A 18 13.28 0.89 1.54
CA VAL A 18 13.09 -0.44 2.11
C VAL A 18 11.72 -0.89 1.65
N THR A 19 11.69 -1.90 0.79
CA THR A 19 10.48 -2.62 0.37
C THR A 19 10.32 -3.87 1.21
N PRO A 20 9.71 -3.80 2.41
CA PRO A 20 9.40 -5.00 3.17
C PRO A 20 8.47 -5.91 2.37
N GLU A 21 8.78 -7.20 2.39
CA GLU A 21 7.96 -8.26 1.80
C GLU A 21 6.96 -8.76 2.85
N TYR A 22 5.69 -8.72 2.50
CA TYR A 22 4.59 -9.16 3.34
C TYR A 22 3.86 -10.33 2.68
N THR A 23 3.45 -11.29 3.50
CA THR A 23 2.51 -12.32 3.07
C THR A 23 1.10 -11.91 3.48
N MET A 24 0.27 -11.62 2.50
CA MET A 24 -1.14 -11.32 2.71
C MET A 24 -1.98 -12.58 2.68
N ASN A 25 -2.80 -12.78 3.71
CA ASN A 25 -3.80 -13.85 3.75
C ASN A 25 -5.12 -13.37 3.13
N ILE A 26 -5.51 -13.96 1.99
CA ILE A 26 -6.71 -13.61 1.22
C ILE A 26 -7.86 -14.58 1.50
N HIS A 27 -7.59 -15.69 2.21
CA HIS A 27 -8.60 -16.70 2.57
C HIS A 27 -9.83 -16.09 3.27
N ASN A 28 -9.62 -15.09 4.12
CA ASN A 28 -10.71 -14.41 4.83
C ASN A 28 -11.68 -13.67 3.88
N CYS A 29 -11.22 -13.28 2.69
CA CYS A 29 -12.08 -12.69 1.65
C CYS A 29 -12.96 -13.76 0.98
N ILE A 30 -12.42 -14.97 0.78
CA ILE A 30 -13.10 -16.09 0.11
C ILE A 30 -14.22 -16.65 0.99
N HIS A 31 -14.03 -16.63 2.32
CA HIS A 31 -15.01 -17.16 3.26
C HIS A 31 -16.35 -16.39 3.28
N ARG A 32 -16.38 -15.12 2.83
CA ARG A 32 -17.57 -14.27 2.90
C ARG A 32 -18.61 -14.48 1.79
N GLY A 33 -18.38 -15.38 0.84
CA GLY A 33 -19.38 -15.79 -0.15
C GLY A 33 -18.81 -15.83 -1.56
N PHE A 34 -19.21 -16.87 -2.30
CA PHE A 34 -18.71 -17.19 -3.64
C PHE A 34 -19.29 -16.29 -4.75
N GLN A 35 -20.34 -15.52 -4.44
CA GLN A 35 -21.11 -14.71 -5.39
C GLN A 35 -20.83 -13.21 -5.30
N GLU A 36 -20.53 -12.70 -4.11
CA GLU A 36 -20.05 -11.33 -3.97
C GLU A 36 -18.54 -11.39 -4.05
N VAL A 37 -18.01 -10.96 -5.21
CA VAL A 37 -16.60 -10.62 -5.34
C VAL A 37 -16.27 -9.69 -4.19
N CYS A 38 -15.64 -10.25 -3.15
CA CYS A 38 -15.04 -9.48 -2.09
C CYS A 38 -14.16 -8.45 -2.82
N PRO A 39 -14.44 -7.14 -2.72
CA PRO A 39 -13.76 -6.16 -3.55
C PRO A 39 -12.28 -6.25 -3.17
N MET A 40 -11.49 -6.97 -3.98
CA MET A 40 -10.18 -7.47 -3.59
C MET A 40 -9.26 -6.30 -3.24
N GLY A 41 -9.41 -5.20 -3.98
CA GLY A 41 -8.76 -3.94 -3.68
C GLY A 41 -9.08 -3.40 -2.29
N LYS A 42 -10.29 -3.60 -1.76
CA LYS A 42 -10.66 -3.17 -0.40
C LYS A 42 -9.90 -3.93 0.67
N GLU A 43 -9.62 -5.22 0.48
CA GLU A 43 -8.88 -6.01 1.47
C GLU A 43 -7.38 -5.70 1.41
N ILE A 44 -6.82 -5.52 0.21
CA ILE A 44 -5.46 -5.01 0.01
C ILE A 44 -5.30 -3.61 0.61
N TRP A 45 -6.29 -2.74 0.40
CA TRP A 45 -6.31 -1.41 0.97
C TRP A 45 -6.37 -1.43 2.50
N LYS A 46 -7.26 -2.23 3.10
CA LYS A 46 -7.31 -2.40 4.57
C LYS A 46 -6.00 -2.96 5.14
N PHE A 47 -5.40 -3.93 4.45
CA PHE A 47 -4.14 -4.53 4.88
C PHE A 47 -3.04 -3.46 4.92
N GLY A 48 -2.88 -2.71 3.83
CA GLY A 48 -1.90 -1.64 3.79
C GLY A 48 -2.22 -0.54 4.81
N MET A 49 -3.49 -0.19 5.01
CA MET A 49 -3.89 0.85 5.97
C MET A 49 -3.57 0.43 7.41
N LYS A 50 -3.70 -0.86 7.72
CA LYS A 50 -3.35 -1.43 9.02
C LYS A 50 -1.85 -1.44 9.27
N GLU A 51 -1.06 -1.80 8.25
CA GLU A 51 0.40 -1.95 8.40
C GLU A 51 1.13 -0.60 8.36
N MET A 52 0.65 0.32 7.51
CA MET A 52 1.33 1.60 7.24
C MET A 52 0.70 2.80 7.94
N GLU A 53 -0.46 2.62 8.58
CA GLU A 53 -1.24 3.68 9.27
C GLU A 53 -1.56 4.90 8.40
N THR A 54 -1.48 4.74 7.07
CA THR A 54 -1.74 5.78 6.08
C THR A 54 -2.98 5.44 5.25
N PRO A 55 -3.88 6.41 5.01
CA PRO A 55 -5.01 6.19 4.12
C PRO A 55 -4.62 6.14 2.63
N ASP A 56 -3.46 6.73 2.28
CA ASP A 56 -3.00 6.88 0.90
C ASP A 56 -2.22 5.66 0.40
N ILE A 57 -2.96 4.75 -0.25
CA ILE A 57 -2.45 3.46 -0.74
C ILE A 57 -2.97 3.22 -2.15
N HIS A 58 -2.04 3.10 -3.08
CA HIS A 58 -2.29 2.93 -4.49
C HIS A 58 -2.02 1.48 -4.89
N ILE A 59 -3.03 0.76 -5.36
CA ILE A 59 -2.90 -0.67 -5.70
C ILE A 59 -2.39 -0.79 -7.14
N ASP A 60 -1.30 -1.53 -7.34
CA ASP A 60 -0.82 -1.84 -8.69
C ASP A 60 -1.86 -2.69 -9.44
N THR A 61 -2.11 -2.34 -10.70
CA THR A 61 -2.98 -3.11 -11.59
C THR A 61 -2.44 -4.53 -11.76
N ARG A 62 -1.11 -4.73 -11.77
CA ARG A 62 -0.50 -6.06 -11.89
C ARG A 62 -0.84 -6.97 -10.73
N LEU A 63 -0.85 -6.42 -9.51
CA LEU A 63 -1.26 -7.16 -8.32
C LEU A 63 -2.72 -7.59 -8.42
N ASN A 64 -3.61 -6.67 -8.82
CA ASN A 64 -5.02 -6.99 -8.99
C ASN A 64 -5.25 -8.08 -10.06
N THR A 65 -4.54 -8.00 -11.19
CA THR A 65 -4.61 -9.03 -12.24
C THR A 65 -4.06 -10.36 -11.76
N ALA A 66 -2.94 -10.39 -11.03
CA ALA A 66 -2.36 -11.62 -10.49
C ALA A 66 -3.30 -12.33 -9.51
N VAL A 67 -3.97 -11.56 -8.65
CA VAL A 67 -4.96 -12.11 -7.71
C VAL A 67 -6.15 -12.73 -8.47
N GLN A 68 -6.58 -12.10 -9.57
CA GLN A 68 -7.73 -12.53 -10.38
C GLN A 68 -7.38 -13.48 -11.53
N ALA A 69 -6.10 -13.85 -11.70
CA ALA A 69 -5.63 -14.60 -12.87
C ALA A 69 -6.29 -15.99 -13.03
N LYS A 70 -6.67 -16.60 -11.91
CA LYS A 70 -7.33 -17.93 -11.87
C LYS A 70 -8.86 -17.84 -11.91
N GLY A 71 -9.43 -16.63 -12.03
CA GLY A 71 -10.86 -16.38 -12.01
C GLY A 71 -11.41 -16.05 -10.61
N ILE A 72 -12.70 -15.73 -10.56
CA ILE A 72 -13.40 -15.24 -9.37
C ILE A 72 -13.45 -16.30 -8.24
N THR A 73 -13.47 -17.57 -8.62
CA THR A 73 -13.72 -18.70 -7.71
C THR A 73 -12.44 -19.33 -7.16
N ASN A 74 -11.30 -19.06 -7.79
CA ASN A 74 -10.03 -19.74 -7.51
C ASN A 74 -8.92 -18.76 -7.18
N VAL A 75 -9.23 -17.81 -6.29
CA VAL A 75 -8.26 -16.85 -5.77
C VAL A 75 -7.20 -17.58 -4.94
N PRO A 76 -5.91 -17.25 -5.07
CA PRO A 76 -4.87 -17.80 -4.21
C PRO A 76 -5.15 -17.49 -2.72
N TYR A 77 -4.88 -18.45 -1.84
CA TYR A 77 -5.08 -18.30 -0.39
C TYR A 77 -4.16 -17.23 0.22
N CYS A 78 -2.92 -17.15 -0.27
CA CYS A 78 -1.92 -16.19 0.17
C CYS A 78 -1.19 -15.60 -1.04
N ILE A 79 -0.81 -14.32 -0.95
CA ILE A 79 0.02 -13.64 -1.93
C ILE A 79 1.16 -12.93 -1.22
N GLN A 80 2.36 -13.00 -1.80
CA GLN A 80 3.47 -12.18 -1.39
C GLN A 80 3.42 -10.83 -2.11
N VAL A 81 3.55 -9.77 -1.34
CA VAL A 81 3.53 -8.38 -1.81
C VAL A 81 4.68 -7.62 -1.19
N ALA A 82 5.38 -6.83 -2.00
CA ALA A 82 6.34 -5.86 -1.51
C ALA A 82 5.65 -4.50 -1.36
N LEU A 83 5.79 -3.82 -0.22
CA LEU A 83 5.26 -2.46 -0.05
C LEU A 83 6.35 -1.42 -0.36
N SER A 84 6.18 -0.70 -1.46
CA SER A 84 7.05 0.43 -1.80
C SER A 84 6.51 1.72 -1.20
N ARG A 85 7.38 2.43 -0.47
CA ARG A 85 7.15 3.80 -0.04
C ARG A 85 7.64 4.76 -1.13
N LYS A 86 6.79 5.67 -1.62
CA LYS A 86 7.21 6.72 -2.55
C LYS A 86 6.75 8.09 -2.08
N HIS A 87 7.55 9.10 -2.35
CA HIS A 87 7.15 10.48 -2.10
C HIS A 87 6.11 10.88 -3.13
N ASN A 88 5.03 11.52 -2.67
CA ASN A 88 4.05 12.07 -3.58
C ASN A 88 4.64 13.30 -4.28
N LYS A 89 4.32 13.46 -5.57
CA LYS A 89 4.72 14.62 -6.37
C LYS A 89 3.63 15.69 -6.43
N ASP A 90 2.44 15.36 -5.94
CA ASP A 90 1.30 16.26 -5.92
C ASP A 90 1.33 17.15 -4.68
N GLU A 91 1.42 18.48 -4.88
CA GLU A 91 1.48 19.48 -3.81
C GLU A 91 0.14 19.64 -3.07
N ASP A 92 -0.98 19.26 -3.68
CA ASP A 92 -2.32 19.38 -3.07
C ASP A 92 -2.66 18.23 -2.12
N SER A 93 -1.79 17.21 -2.01
CA SER A 93 -2.04 16.07 -1.13
C SER A 93 -1.64 16.37 0.33
N PRO A 94 -2.48 16.04 1.32
CA PRO A 94 -2.12 16.20 2.74
C PRO A 94 -1.03 15.20 3.19
N ASN A 95 -0.78 14.16 2.40
CA ASN A 95 0.18 13.11 2.69
C ASN A 95 1.37 13.23 1.74
N SER A 96 2.57 13.50 2.29
CA SER A 96 3.81 13.58 1.49
C SER A 96 4.28 12.22 0.95
N ILE A 97 3.74 11.12 1.46
CA ILE A 97 4.16 9.75 1.17
C ILE A 97 2.93 8.92 0.79
N HIS A 98 3.03 8.20 -0.32
CA HIS A 98 2.06 7.18 -0.73
C HIS A 98 2.72 5.80 -0.74
N TRP A 99 1.90 4.77 -0.54
CA TRP A 99 2.35 3.37 -0.58
C TRP A 99 1.82 2.65 -1.81
N LEU A 100 2.68 1.83 -2.40
CA LEU A 100 2.39 1.02 -3.58
C LEU A 100 2.68 -0.45 -3.26
N PRO A 101 1.65 -1.30 -3.06
CA PRO A 101 1.81 -2.74 -3.01
C PRO A 101 2.13 -3.27 -4.40
N ILE A 102 3.31 -3.87 -4.52
CA ILE A 102 3.83 -4.48 -5.74
C ILE A 102 3.71 -5.99 -5.61
N TYR A 103 3.24 -6.64 -6.66
CA TYR A 103 3.24 -8.10 -6.76
C TYR A 103 4.67 -8.62 -6.97
N LEU A 104 5.07 -9.60 -6.17
CA LEU A 104 6.33 -10.33 -6.31
C LEU A 104 6.19 -11.51 -7.27
#